data_AF-A0A2P5FZ84-F1
#
_entry.id   AF-A0A2P5FZ84-F1
#
_cell.length_a   1.000
_cell.length_b   1.000
_cell.length_c   1.000
_cell.angle_alpha   90.00
_cell.angle_beta   90.00
_cell.angle_gamma   90.00
#
_symmetry.space_group_name_H-M   'P 1'
#
loop_
_entity.id
_entity.type
_entity.pdbx_description
1 polymer ?
#
loop_
_entity_poly.entity_id
_entity_poly.type
_entity_poly.pdbx_seq_one_letter_code
_entity_poly.pdbx_strand_id
1 'polypeptide(L)'
;MNLLPFSSVYNKLKEKCEKFEIVSISWPYTKQDEEKFNQEFEMMPWLSFQFKDKAFRKLIYYFDTNHHPTLVILGPDGKILKSSAIKLIDNYGAEGYPFTPERLEEIHKARQESQTLKSLLVSGDRDFVEIEIL
;
A
#
# COMPACT_ATOMS: atom_id res chain seq x y z
N MET A 1 -5.57 3.09 -11.07
CA MET A 1 -4.53 2.66 -10.12
C MET A 1 -4.47 1.14 -10.19
N ASN A 2 -3.30 0.50 -10.20
CA ASN A 2 -3.23 -0.96 -10.11
C ASN A 2 -3.55 -1.38 -8.67
N LEU A 3 -4.60 -2.18 -8.46
CA LEU A 3 -5.05 -2.61 -7.13
C LEU A 3 -4.45 -3.96 -6.69
N LEU A 4 -3.81 -4.69 -7.61
CA LEU A 4 -3.28 -6.03 -7.35
C LEU A 4 -2.27 -6.08 -6.17
N PRO A 5 -1.33 -5.12 -6.03
CA PRO A 5 -0.40 -5.14 -4.90
C PRO A 5 -1.11 -5.04 -3.55
N PHE A 6 -2.16 -4.22 -3.47
CA PHE A 6 -2.95 -4.04 -2.25
C PHE A 6 -3.72 -5.31 -1.89
N SER A 7 -4.31 -6.00 -2.88
CA SER A 7 -4.99 -7.28 -2.66
C SER A 7 -4.05 -8.36 -2.15
N SER A 8 -2.83 -8.45 -2.73
CA SER A 8 -1.80 -9.38 -2.26
C SER A 8 -1.38 -9.09 -0.81
N VAL A 9 -1.17 -7.82 -0.46
CA VAL A 9 -0.86 -7.43 0.93
C VAL A 9 -2.01 -7.75 1.86
N TYR A 10 -3.24 -7.42 1.47
CA TYR A 10 -4.43 -7.67 2.28
C TYR A 10 -4.56 -9.15 2.63
N ASN A 11 -4.50 -10.03 1.64
CA ASN A 11 -4.64 -11.48 1.84
C ASN A 11 -3.54 -12.02 2.77
N LYS A 12 -2.28 -11.64 2.52
CA LYS A 12 -1.14 -12.05 3.37
C LYS A 12 -1.29 -11.60 4.84
N LEU A 13 -1.84 -10.42 5.07
CA LEU A 13 -2.06 -9.93 6.43
C LEU A 13 -3.26 -10.62 7.10
N LYS A 14 -4.34 -10.89 6.36
CA LYS A 14 -5.47 -11.67 6.89
C LYS A 14 -5.07 -13.12 7.20
N GLU A 15 -4.23 -13.75 6.39
CA GLU A 15 -3.64 -15.08 6.67
C GLU A 15 -2.82 -15.10 7.97
N LYS A 16 -2.16 -13.98 8.29
CA LYS A 16 -1.44 -13.79 9.56
C LYS A 16 -2.34 -13.42 10.74
N CYS A 17 -3.67 -13.39 10.55
CA CYS A 17 -4.66 -12.98 11.55
C CYS A 17 -4.46 -11.54 12.07
N GLU A 18 -3.90 -10.66 11.24
CA GLU A 18 -3.71 -9.26 11.62
C GLU A 18 -5.04 -8.52 11.73
N LYS A 19 -5.14 -7.64 12.74
CA LYS A 19 -6.35 -6.84 13.01
C LYS A 19 -6.30 -5.51 12.28
N PHE A 20 -6.66 -5.53 11.00
CA PHE A 20 -6.72 -4.35 10.15
C PHE A 20 -7.87 -4.47 9.13
N GLU A 21 -8.19 -3.34 8.49
CA GLU A 21 -9.13 -3.30 7.36
C GLU A 21 -8.69 -2.25 6.34
N ILE A 22 -8.98 -2.48 5.06
CA ILE A 22 -8.86 -1.47 4.00
C ILE A 22 -10.27 -0.97 3.69
N VAL A 23 -10.45 0.36 3.67
CA VAL A 23 -11.72 0.96 3.27
C VAL A 23 -11.48 1.79 2.03
N SER A 24 -12.00 1.31 0.90
CA SER A 24 -11.95 2.05 -0.36
C SER A 24 -13.01 3.13 -0.39
N ILE A 25 -12.60 4.34 -0.77
CA ILE A 25 -13.49 5.48 -0.93
C ILE A 25 -13.32 5.98 -2.37
N SER A 26 -14.44 6.00 -3.10
CA SER A 26 -14.48 6.47 -4.48
C SER A 26 -15.35 7.71 -4.61
N TRP A 27 -14.96 8.59 -5.53
CA TRP A 27 -15.75 9.73 -5.96
C TRP A 27 -15.89 9.70 -7.47
N PRO A 28 -16.98 9.08 -7.96
CA PRO A 28 -17.24 9.08 -9.38
C PRO A 28 -17.64 10.49 -9.83
N TYR A 29 -16.92 11.05 -10.80
CA TYR A 29 -17.30 12.30 -11.45
C TYR A 29 -18.38 12.06 -12.52
N THR A 30 -18.42 10.85 -13.07
CA THR A 30 -19.39 10.40 -14.07
C THR A 30 -19.97 9.04 -13.69
N LYS A 31 -21.12 8.67 -14.30
CA LYS A 31 -21.69 7.33 -14.15
C LYS A 31 -20.75 6.23 -14.64
N GLN A 32 -19.94 6.52 -15.65
CA GLN A 32 -18.95 5.58 -16.18
C GLN A 32 -17.84 5.31 -15.15
N ASP A 33 -17.42 6.32 -14.39
CA ASP A 33 -16.45 6.15 -13.30
C ASP A 33 -17.01 5.29 -12.18
N GLU A 34 -18.32 5.44 -11.88
CA GLU A 34 -19.02 4.63 -10.88
C GLU A 34 -19.08 3.15 -11.29
N GLU A 35 -19.48 2.87 -12.53
CA GLU A 35 -19.53 1.51 -13.09
C GLU A 35 -18.14 0.86 -13.08
N LYS A 36 -17.11 1.59 -13.53
CA LYS A 36 -15.73 1.11 -13.52
C LYS A 36 -15.25 0.80 -12.11
N PHE A 37 -15.49 1.70 -11.15
CA PHE A 37 -15.14 1.46 -9.76
C PHE A 37 -15.83 0.21 -9.20
N ASN A 38 -17.12 0.04 -9.48
CA ASN A 38 -17.88 -1.11 -9.00
C ASN A 38 -17.33 -2.43 -9.58
N GLN A 39 -17.01 -2.48 -10.87
CA GLN A 39 -16.38 -3.65 -11.50
C GLN A 39 -15.00 -3.98 -10.89
N GLU A 40 -14.16 -2.97 -10.67
CA GLU A 40 -12.85 -3.15 -10.03
C GLU A 40 -13.01 -3.58 -8.56
N PHE A 41 -13.99 -3.03 -7.86
CA PHE A 41 -14.26 -3.28 -6.45
C PHE A 41 -14.87 -4.68 -6.20
N GLU A 42 -15.69 -5.21 -7.09
CA GLU A 42 -16.23 -6.58 -6.99
C GLU A 42 -15.13 -7.64 -6.82
N MET A 43 -13.93 -7.37 -7.33
CA MET A 43 -12.78 -8.26 -7.22
C MET A 43 -11.96 -8.06 -5.94
N MET A 44 -12.30 -7.08 -5.10
CA MET A 44 -11.51 -6.71 -3.92
C MET A 44 -12.07 -7.31 -2.63
N PRO A 45 -11.22 -7.82 -1.72
CA PRO A 45 -11.65 -8.55 -0.53
C PRO A 45 -11.99 -7.66 0.68
N TRP A 46 -12.06 -6.34 0.48
CA TRP A 46 -12.16 -5.34 1.55
C TRP A 46 -13.43 -4.48 1.41
N LEU A 47 -13.65 -3.59 2.38
CA LEU A 47 -14.85 -2.75 2.41
C LEU A 47 -14.73 -1.57 1.44
N SER A 48 -15.85 -1.13 0.87
CA SER A 48 -15.95 0.19 0.24
C SER A 48 -17.09 0.99 0.82
N PHE A 49 -16.94 2.31 0.73
CA PHE A 49 -18.02 3.22 1.00
C PHE A 49 -18.31 4.05 -0.25
N GLN A 50 -19.54 3.93 -0.77
CA GLN A 50 -20.08 4.79 -1.81
C GLN A 50 -20.73 6.02 -1.13
N PHE A 51 -19.93 7.05 -0.80
CA PHE A 51 -20.44 8.20 -0.03
C PHE A 51 -21.18 9.17 -0.96
N LYS A 52 -22.52 9.17 -0.88
CA LYS A 52 -23.41 10.12 -1.59
C LYS A 52 -23.51 11.51 -0.92
N ASP A 53 -22.68 11.84 0.07
CA ASP A 53 -22.97 12.95 1.00
C ASP A 53 -21.77 13.86 1.35
N LYS A 54 -22.06 15.03 1.93
CA LYS A 54 -21.13 16.14 2.22
C LYS A 54 -19.90 15.76 3.07
N ALA A 55 -19.98 14.67 3.83
CA ALA A 55 -18.86 14.16 4.64
C ALA A 55 -17.63 13.81 3.79
N PHE A 56 -17.84 13.38 2.54
CA PHE A 56 -16.77 13.04 1.63
C PHE A 56 -15.87 14.22 1.28
N ARG A 57 -16.46 15.40 1.03
CA ARG A 57 -15.69 16.62 0.74
C ARG A 57 -14.78 17.02 1.90
N LYS A 58 -15.20 16.74 3.14
CA LYS A 58 -14.36 16.96 4.33
C LYS A 58 -13.17 16.02 4.34
N LEU A 59 -13.35 14.74 4.00
CA LEU A 59 -12.26 13.76 3.95
C LEU A 59 -11.26 14.07 2.83
N ILE A 60 -11.73 14.40 1.62
CA ILE A 60 -10.83 14.86 0.54
C ILE A 60 -9.98 16.02 1.03
N TYR A 61 -10.62 17.04 1.60
CA TYR A 61 -9.92 18.24 2.03
C TYR A 61 -8.96 17.95 3.19
N TYR A 62 -9.39 17.12 4.14
CA TYR A 62 -8.60 16.75 5.31
C TYR A 62 -7.33 15.96 4.94
N PHE A 63 -7.42 15.07 3.95
CA PHE A 63 -6.29 14.27 3.48
C PHE A 63 -5.57 14.86 2.27
N ASP A 64 -6.03 16.02 1.77
CA ASP A 64 -5.55 16.69 0.55
C ASP A 64 -5.41 15.74 -0.65
N THR A 65 -6.42 14.90 -0.87
CA THR A 65 -6.39 13.88 -1.94
C THR A 65 -6.87 14.44 -3.27
N ASN A 66 -6.61 15.72 -3.56
CA ASN A 66 -7.10 16.44 -4.74
C ASN A 66 -6.56 15.80 -6.03
N HIS A 67 -7.22 14.72 -6.44
CA HIS A 67 -7.15 14.02 -7.72
C HIS A 67 -6.07 12.93 -7.86
N HIS A 68 -5.39 12.57 -6.77
CA HIS A 68 -4.45 11.44 -6.76
C HIS A 68 -5.01 10.30 -5.92
N PRO A 69 -5.00 9.05 -6.44
CA PRO A 69 -5.20 7.89 -5.60
C PRO A 69 -4.26 7.97 -4.40
N THR A 70 -4.82 7.91 -3.21
CA THR A 70 -4.07 8.11 -1.98
C THR A 70 -4.39 6.97 -1.03
N LEU A 71 -3.36 6.37 -0.45
CA LEU A 71 -3.49 5.44 0.66
C LEU A 71 -3.04 6.15 1.94
N VAL A 72 -3.97 6.30 2.88
CA VAL A 72 -3.72 6.81 4.22
C VAL A 72 -3.75 5.64 5.20
N ILE A 73 -2.73 5.54 6.05
CA ILE A 73 -2.68 4.57 7.15
C ILE A 73 -3.10 5.29 8.43
N LEU A 74 -4.13 4.76 9.07
CA LEU A 74 -4.61 5.21 10.36
C LEU A 74 -4.18 4.22 11.44
N GLY A 75 -3.77 4.74 12.59
CA GLY A 75 -3.51 3.96 13.78
C GLY A 75 -4.82 3.48 14.45
N PRO A 76 -4.74 2.61 15.46
CA PRO A 76 -5.90 2.12 16.19
C PRO A 76 -6.65 3.23 16.95
N ASP A 77 -6.02 4.38 17.19
CA ASP A 77 -6.62 5.58 17.77
C ASP A 77 -7.30 6.50 16.74
N GLY A 78 -7.33 6.09 15.46
CA GLY A 78 -7.87 6.86 14.34
C GLY A 78 -6.97 8.01 13.86
N LYS A 79 -5.78 8.17 14.43
CA LYS A 79 -4.83 9.20 13.97
C LYS A 79 -4.06 8.75 12.73
N ILE A 80 -3.62 9.71 11.94
CA ILE A 80 -2.81 9.45 10.75
C ILE A 80 -1.42 8.99 11.18
N LEU A 81 -1.04 7.76 10.81
CA LEU A 81 0.34 7.29 10.87
C LEU A 81 1.10 7.67 9.60
N LYS A 82 0.45 7.55 8.43
CA LYS A 82 1.04 7.92 7.14
C LYS A 82 -0.01 8.46 6.19
N SER A 83 0.20 9.66 5.66
CA SER A 83 -0.70 10.31 4.68
C SER A 83 -0.54 9.82 3.24
N SER A 84 0.61 9.23 2.90
CA SER A 84 0.86 8.64 1.59
C SER A 84 1.66 7.36 1.75
N ALA A 85 0.96 6.23 1.62
CA ALA A 85 1.51 4.90 1.89
C ALA A 85 1.58 3.99 0.65
N ILE A 86 1.24 4.49 -0.53
CA ILE A 86 1.31 3.69 -1.77
C ILE A 86 2.72 3.11 -1.97
N LYS A 87 3.75 3.96 -1.86
CA LYS A 87 5.15 3.52 -1.96
C LYS A 87 5.56 2.55 -0.85
N LEU A 88 4.88 2.55 0.30
CA LEU A 88 5.17 1.59 1.36
C LEU A 88 4.69 0.19 0.98
N ILE A 89 3.51 0.10 0.34
CA ILE A 89 3.01 -1.16 -0.22
C ILE A 89 3.97 -1.66 -1.31
N ASP A 90 4.43 -0.79 -2.20
CA ASP A 90 5.37 -1.16 -3.26
C ASP A 90 6.73 -1.63 -2.72
N ASN A 91 7.28 -0.94 -1.70
CA ASN A 91 8.63 -1.19 -1.21
C ASN A 91 8.75 -2.32 -0.17
N TYR A 92 7.69 -2.54 0.62
CA TYR A 92 7.71 -3.45 1.77
C TYR A 92 6.60 -4.50 1.74
N GLY A 93 5.57 -4.34 0.90
CA GLY A 93 4.44 -5.24 0.86
C GLY A 93 3.83 -5.47 2.24
N ALA A 94 3.48 -6.73 2.55
CA ALA A 94 2.91 -7.11 3.83
C ALA A 94 3.93 -7.13 4.98
N GLU A 95 5.23 -7.18 4.69
CA GLU A 95 6.27 -7.21 5.74
C GLU A 95 6.42 -5.86 6.45
N GLY A 96 6.05 -4.79 5.75
CA GLY A 96 6.05 -3.43 6.26
C GLY A 96 5.01 -3.18 7.35
N TYR A 97 3.95 -3.99 7.44
CA TYR A 97 2.90 -3.84 8.46
C TYR A 97 3.48 -3.94 9.88
N PRO A 98 3.05 -3.08 10.85
CA PRO A 98 1.97 -2.08 10.79
C PRO A 98 2.36 -0.73 10.16
N PHE A 99 3.46 -0.68 9.41
CA PHE A 99 3.99 0.49 8.71
C PHE A 99 4.36 1.63 9.66
N THR A 100 4.76 1.27 10.88
CA THR A 100 5.32 2.20 11.86
C THR A 100 6.77 2.54 11.50
N PRO A 101 7.27 3.72 11.88
CA PRO A 101 8.66 4.09 11.66
C PRO A 101 9.65 3.03 12.18
N GLU A 102 9.38 2.46 13.35
CA GLU A 102 10.21 1.45 13.99
C GLU A 102 10.29 0.18 13.13
N ARG A 103 9.15 -0.30 12.63
CA ARG A 103 9.09 -1.50 11.79
C ARG A 103 9.82 -1.32 10.47
N LEU A 104 9.68 -0.15 9.85
CA LEU A 104 10.36 0.14 8.59
C LEU A 104 11.88 0.23 8.78
N GLU A 105 12.33 0.81 9.90
CA GLU A 105 13.74 0.89 10.26
C GLU A 105 14.35 -0.50 10.51
N GLU A 106 13.63 -1.41 11.18
CA GLU A 106 14.06 -2.81 11.34
C GLU A 106 14.28 -3.49 9.99
N ILE A 107 13.34 -3.34 9.06
CA ILE A 107 13.46 -3.92 7.72
C ILE A 107 14.64 -3.30 6.97
N HIS A 108 14.86 -1.99 7.09
CA HIS A 108 16.00 -1.32 6.48
C HIS A 108 17.33 -1.82 7.00
N LYS A 109 17.48 -1.95 8.33
CA LYS A 109 18.69 -2.48 8.96
C LYS A 109 18.95 -3.92 8.55
N ALA A 110 17.93 -4.78 8.62
CA ALA A 110 18.06 -6.17 8.19
C ALA A 110 18.47 -6.27 6.71
N ARG A 111 17.90 -5.42 5.83
CA ARG A 111 18.30 -5.34 4.42
C ARG A 111 19.77 -4.93 4.30
N GLN A 112 20.22 -3.89 5.00
CA GLN A 112 21.62 -3.44 4.98
C GLN A 112 22.59 -4.50 5.48
N GLU A 113 22.27 -5.18 6.59
CA GLU A 113 23.11 -6.23 7.17
C GLU A 113 23.20 -7.48 6.28
N SER A 114 22.15 -7.75 5.50
CA SER A 114 22.11 -8.86 4.54
C SER A 114 22.72 -8.54 3.16
N GLN A 115 23.17 -7.31 2.93
CA GLN A 115 23.74 -6.93 1.64
C GLN A 115 25.07 -7.65 1.38
N THR A 116 25.14 -8.26 0.20
CA THR A 116 26.38 -8.76 -0.40
C THR A 116 26.69 -7.97 -1.67
N LEU A 117 27.96 -7.91 -2.08
CA LEU A 117 28.34 -7.29 -3.36
C LEU A 117 27.52 -7.85 -4.53
N LYS A 118 27.30 -9.17 -4.55
CA LYS A 118 26.45 -9.82 -5.55
C LYS A 118 25.01 -9.28 -5.51
N SER A 119 24.40 -9.16 -4.34
CA SER A 119 23.04 -8.61 -4.22
C SER A 119 22.92 -7.13 -4.62
N LEU A 120 24.00 -6.35 -4.53
CA LEU A 120 24.02 -4.94 -4.91
C LEU A 120 24.24 -4.75 -6.42
N LEU A 121 24.99 -5.66 -7.04
CA LEU A 121 25.40 -5.56 -8.44
C LEU A 121 24.52 -6.38 -9.39
N VAL A 122 23.72 -7.30 -8.87
CA VAL A 122 22.77 -8.10 -9.66
C VAL A 122 21.34 -7.58 -9.40
N SER A 123 20.72 -7.01 -10.43
CA SER A 123 19.29 -6.64 -10.41
C SER A 123 18.54 -7.37 -11.53
N GLY A 124 17.66 -8.31 -11.17
CA GLY A 124 16.86 -9.10 -12.12
C GLY A 124 17.68 -10.11 -12.93
N ASP A 125 17.20 -10.52 -14.11
CA ASP A 125 17.78 -11.57 -14.97
C ASP A 125 19.08 -11.15 -15.70
N ARG A 126 19.78 -10.11 -15.23
CA ARG A 126 21.02 -9.62 -15.84
C ARG A 126 22.20 -9.92 -14.95
N ASP A 127 22.69 -11.15 -15.05
CA ASP A 127 23.98 -11.57 -14.53
C ASP A 127 25.10 -10.95 -15.38
N PHE A 128 25.50 -9.72 -15.07
CA PHE A 128 26.65 -9.08 -15.75
C PHE A 128 27.97 -9.22 -15.00
N VAL A 129 28.02 -9.94 -13.87
CA VAL A 129 29.25 -10.04 -13.10
C VAL A 129 29.41 -11.43 -12.47
N GLU A 130 30.26 -12.26 -13.07
CA GLU A 130 30.97 -13.31 -12.35
C GLU A 130 31.98 -12.62 -11.42
N ILE A 131 31.57 -12.36 -10.17
CA ILE A 131 32.50 -11.92 -9.13
C ILE A 131 33.01 -13.18 -8.44
N GLU A 132 34.16 -13.68 -8.87
CA GLU A 132 34.97 -14.57 -8.03
C GLU A 132 35.59 -13.72 -6.92
N ILE A 133 35.18 -13.99 -5.68
CA ILE A 133 35.84 -13.44 -4.48
C ILE A 133 36.84 -14.51 -4.01
N LEU A 134 38.14 -14.20 -4.08
CA LEU A 134 39.25 -14.99 -3.54
C LEU A 134 39.27 -14.97 -2.00
#